data_AF-A0A9D8GEQ2-F1
#
_entry.id   AF-A0A9D8GEQ2-F1
#
_cell.length_a   1.000
_cell.length_b   1.000
_cell.length_c   1.000
_cell.angle_alpha   90.00
_cell.angle_beta   90.00
_cell.angle_gamma   90.00
#
_symmetry.space_group_name_H-M   'P 1'
#
loop_
_entity.id
_entity.type
_entity.pdbx_description
1 polymer ?
#
loop_
_entity_poly.entity_id
_entity_poly.type
_entity_poly.pdbx_seq_one_letter_code
_entity_poly.pdbx_strand_id
1 'polypeptide(L)'
;LDMGLQDFRDTDQGSMLRVKGADTLLPIGPGIVRGVNLFEQTIRTFVDGLVVQEASIGEETIWGPHYVIADLARHITLVPGDVILMGTPCHSRSIGPGHYVECEITQIGRVGGTVVAVDPPRASVLGVGHAPTDSPEVRRVALGFDERVPEYLKDNLRSVSRA
;
A
#
# COMPACT_ATOMS: atom_id res chain seq x y z
N LEU A 1 2.10 -1.15 -5.80
CA LEU A 1 1.96 -1.26 -4.32
C LEU A 1 1.95 0.15 -3.75
N ASP A 2 0.96 0.50 -2.94
CA ASP A 2 0.88 1.82 -2.29
C ASP A 2 1.55 1.76 -0.90
N MET A 3 2.88 1.75 -0.87
CA MET A 3 3.65 1.64 0.37
C MET A 3 3.56 2.93 1.19
N GLY A 4 3.85 2.88 2.49
CA GLY A 4 3.85 4.10 3.28
C GLY A 4 4.58 4.02 4.61
N LEU A 5 5.17 5.15 5.00
CA LEU A 5 5.90 5.36 6.25
C LEU A 5 4.93 5.91 7.31
N GLN A 6 4.27 5.01 8.03
CA GLN A 6 3.18 5.38 8.94
C GLN A 6 3.63 6.19 10.16
N ASP A 7 4.92 6.14 10.47
CA ASP A 7 5.62 6.92 11.49
C ASP A 7 5.77 8.42 11.14
N PHE A 8 5.37 8.85 9.94
CA PHE A 8 5.21 10.27 9.60
C PHE A 8 3.77 10.80 9.74
N ARG A 9 2.82 9.97 10.17
CA ARG A 9 1.39 10.32 10.15
C ARG A 9 1.05 11.51 11.03
N ASP A 10 1.60 11.56 12.25
CA ASP A 10 1.38 12.68 13.18
C ASP A 10 1.95 13.99 12.60
N THR A 11 3.14 13.89 12.03
CA THR A 11 3.88 15.00 11.41
C THR A 11 3.18 15.56 10.18
N ASP A 12 2.54 14.70 9.39
CA ASP A 12 1.90 15.09 8.15
C ASP A 12 0.59 15.84 8.33
N GLN A 13 0.02 15.86 9.56
CA GLN A 13 -1.20 16.59 9.90
C GLN A 13 -2.33 16.40 8.86
N GLY A 14 -2.47 15.18 8.34
CA GLY A 14 -3.48 14.80 7.36
C GLY A 14 -3.10 14.99 5.89
N SER A 15 -1.96 15.59 5.56
CA SER A 15 -1.51 15.76 4.17
C SER A 15 -1.07 14.46 3.49
N MET A 16 -0.60 13.47 4.26
CA MET A 16 -0.07 12.19 3.77
C MET A 16 1.18 12.25 2.87
N LEU A 17 1.75 13.45 2.63
CA LEU A 17 2.87 13.64 1.72
C LEU A 17 4.14 12.90 2.15
N ARG A 18 4.53 12.93 3.43
CA ARG A 18 5.70 12.18 3.92
C ARG A 18 5.38 10.70 4.10
N VAL A 19 4.13 10.37 4.43
CA VAL A 19 3.69 8.97 4.54
C VAL A 19 3.76 8.27 3.17
N LYS A 20 3.39 8.94 2.07
CA LYS A 20 3.19 8.31 0.75
C LYS A 20 4.11 8.80 -0.37
N GLY A 21 4.78 9.94 -0.18
CA GLY A 21 5.52 10.63 -1.24
C GLY A 21 7.01 10.36 -1.25
N ALA A 22 7.54 9.49 -0.38
CA ALA A 22 8.96 9.15 -0.43
C ALA A 22 9.29 8.26 -1.64
N ASP A 23 10.51 8.39 -2.14
CA ASP A 23 11.00 7.61 -3.28
C ASP A 23 10.81 6.11 -3.04
N THR A 24 10.56 5.37 -4.12
CA THR A 24 10.36 3.91 -4.16
C THR A 24 9.07 3.37 -3.51
N LEU A 25 8.24 4.21 -2.88
CA LEU A 25 7.02 3.76 -2.21
C LEU A 25 5.84 3.42 -3.15
N LEU A 26 6.01 3.62 -4.46
CA LEU A 26 4.99 3.28 -5.46
C LEU A 26 5.59 2.46 -6.63
N PRO A 27 5.96 1.20 -6.43
CA PRO A 27 6.29 0.34 -7.57
C PRO A 27 5.01 0.07 -8.39
N ILE A 28 5.10 0.35 -9.70
CA ILE A 28 4.06 0.18 -10.71
C ILE A 28 4.59 -0.76 -11.79
N GLY A 29 3.81 -1.78 -12.15
CA GLY A 29 4.22 -2.78 -13.14
C GLY A 29 3.31 -4.01 -13.09
N PRO A 30 3.66 -5.10 -13.80
CA PRO A 30 4.83 -5.24 -14.69
C PRO A 30 4.62 -4.57 -16.06
N GLY A 31 3.41 -4.09 -16.35
CA GLY A 31 3.04 -3.42 -17.59
C GLY A 31 1.56 -3.01 -17.57
N ILE A 32 1.06 -2.48 -18.68
CA ILE A 32 -0.35 -2.08 -18.82
C ILE A 32 -1.09 -3.18 -19.59
N VAL A 33 -2.16 -3.71 -18.99
CA VAL A 33 -3.02 -4.74 -19.61
C VAL A 33 -4.34 -4.12 -20.07
N ARG A 34 -4.85 -4.59 -21.22
CA ARG A 34 -6.13 -4.15 -21.83
C ARG A 34 -6.99 -5.36 -22.14
N GLY A 35 -8.31 -5.17 -22.23
CA GLY A 35 -9.25 -6.23 -22.61
C GLY A 35 -9.62 -7.20 -21.49
N VAL A 36 -9.34 -6.84 -20.22
CA VAL A 36 -9.69 -7.63 -19.03
C VAL A 36 -10.85 -6.96 -18.29
N ASN A 37 -11.84 -7.75 -17.86
CA ASN A 37 -12.87 -7.26 -16.94
C ASN A 37 -12.31 -7.21 -15.51
N LEU A 38 -12.00 -6.01 -15.01
CA LEU A 38 -11.42 -5.82 -13.68
C LEU A 38 -12.29 -6.36 -12.54
N PHE A 39 -13.62 -6.31 -12.69
CA PHE A 39 -14.54 -6.75 -11.63
C PHE A 39 -14.59 -8.27 -11.44
N GLU A 40 -14.07 -9.04 -12.39
CA GLU A 40 -13.93 -10.50 -12.29
C GLU A 40 -12.57 -10.91 -11.71
N GLN A 41 -11.71 -9.95 -11.35
CA GLN A 41 -10.35 -10.25 -10.90
C GLN A 41 -10.25 -10.26 -9.37
N THR A 42 -9.26 -11.01 -8.88
CA THR A 42 -8.86 -11.03 -7.48
C THR A 42 -7.53 -10.31 -7.33
N ILE A 43 -7.44 -9.43 -6.33
CA ILE A 43 -6.17 -8.82 -5.90
C ILE A 43 -5.65 -9.58 -4.69
N ARG A 44 -4.34 -9.85 -4.67
CA ARG A 44 -3.64 -10.48 -3.54
C ARG A 44 -2.35 -9.74 -3.23
N THR A 45 -2.06 -9.58 -1.94
CA THR A 45 -0.75 -9.14 -1.46
C THR A 45 -0.07 -10.30 -0.76
N PHE A 46 1.20 -10.51 -1.08
CA PHE A 46 2.06 -11.54 -0.52
C PHE A 46 3.20 -10.88 0.24
N VAL A 47 3.57 -11.49 1.37
CA VAL A 47 4.83 -11.19 2.05
C VAL A 47 5.55 -12.51 2.27
N ASP A 48 6.77 -12.62 1.76
CA ASP A 48 7.59 -13.84 1.75
C ASP A 48 6.84 -15.08 1.24
N GLY A 49 6.04 -14.87 0.19
CA GLY A 49 5.24 -15.91 -0.46
C GLY A 49 3.92 -16.26 0.23
N LEU A 50 3.64 -15.70 1.41
CA LEU A 50 2.38 -15.94 2.14
C LEU A 50 1.36 -14.84 1.82
N VAL A 51 0.11 -15.22 1.52
CA VAL A 51 -0.98 -14.28 1.27
C VAL A 51 -1.34 -13.56 2.57
N VAL A 52 -1.25 -12.23 2.58
CA VAL A 52 -1.56 -11.39 3.75
C VAL A 52 -2.75 -10.46 3.51
N GLN A 53 -3.13 -10.25 2.26
CA GLN A 53 -4.38 -9.59 1.85
C GLN A 53 -4.93 -10.29 0.61
N GLU A 54 -6.24 -10.40 0.53
CA GLU A 54 -6.95 -10.93 -0.63
C GLU A 54 -8.31 -10.23 -0.75
N ALA A 55 -8.72 -9.89 -1.98
CA ALA A 55 -10.07 -9.41 -2.23
C ALA A 55 -10.55 -9.69 -3.66
N SER A 56 -11.85 -9.98 -3.78
CA SER A 56 -12.54 -10.00 -5.07
C SER A 56 -12.93 -8.57 -5.47
N ILE A 57 -12.39 -8.07 -6.59
CA ILE A 57 -12.55 -6.66 -6.96
C ILE A 57 -14.02 -6.29 -7.17
N GLY A 58 -14.80 -7.16 -7.82
CA GLY A 58 -16.22 -6.92 -8.08
C GLY A 58 -17.12 -6.92 -6.85
N GLU A 59 -16.72 -7.61 -5.79
CA GLU A 59 -17.53 -7.75 -4.57
C GLU A 59 -17.17 -6.70 -3.50
N GLU A 60 -15.91 -6.28 -3.46
CA GLU A 60 -15.39 -5.45 -2.35
C GLU A 60 -15.15 -4.00 -2.72
N THR A 61 -15.10 -3.66 -4.01
CA THR A 61 -14.91 -2.27 -4.45
C THR A 61 -16.17 -1.44 -4.16
N ILE A 62 -16.03 -0.43 -3.30
CA ILE A 62 -17.14 0.49 -2.97
C ILE A 62 -17.47 1.41 -4.15
N TRP A 63 -16.45 1.93 -4.84
CA TRP A 63 -16.59 2.83 -5.99
C TRP A 63 -15.80 2.32 -7.18
N GLY A 64 -16.49 1.98 -8.28
CA GLY A 64 -15.84 1.50 -9.48
C GLY A 64 -14.96 2.57 -10.17
N PRO A 65 -14.03 2.17 -11.05
CA PRO A 65 -13.13 3.10 -11.75
C PRO A 65 -13.85 4.22 -12.50
N HIS A 66 -15.00 3.91 -13.11
CA HIS A 66 -15.83 4.88 -13.82
C HIS A 66 -16.28 6.04 -12.91
N TYR A 67 -16.69 5.74 -11.67
CA TYR A 67 -17.10 6.75 -10.70
C TYR A 67 -15.91 7.57 -10.23
N VAL A 68 -14.83 6.91 -9.80
CA VAL A 68 -13.63 7.59 -9.27
C VAL A 68 -13.02 8.54 -10.31
N ILE A 69 -12.91 8.10 -11.57
CA ILE A 69 -12.41 8.94 -12.66
C ILE A 69 -13.31 10.16 -12.89
N ALA A 70 -14.63 9.96 -12.97
CA ALA A 70 -15.58 11.04 -13.18
C ALA A 70 -15.56 12.04 -12.02
N ASP A 71 -15.44 11.56 -10.79
CA ASP A 71 -15.42 12.39 -9.59
C ASP A 71 -14.16 13.26 -9.50
N LEU A 72 -12.98 12.66 -9.75
CA LEU A 72 -11.70 13.36 -9.77
C LEU A 72 -11.66 14.41 -10.89
N ALA A 73 -12.17 14.08 -12.08
CA ALA A 73 -12.16 14.97 -13.25
C ALA A 73 -12.97 16.27 -13.05
N ARG A 74 -13.84 16.36 -12.03
CA ARG A 74 -14.54 17.60 -11.66
C ARG A 74 -13.60 18.65 -11.05
N HIS A 75 -12.45 18.23 -10.52
CA HIS A 75 -11.54 19.07 -9.75
C HIS A 75 -10.12 19.10 -10.31
N ILE A 76 -9.67 18.00 -10.91
CA ILE A 76 -8.29 17.81 -11.39
C ILE A 76 -8.35 17.43 -12.86
N THR A 77 -7.62 18.18 -13.70
CA THR A 77 -7.46 17.81 -15.11
C THR A 77 -6.56 16.59 -15.21
N LEU A 78 -7.09 15.47 -15.71
CA LEU A 78 -6.32 14.27 -15.98
C LEU A 78 -5.63 14.37 -17.34
N VAL A 79 -4.35 14.00 -17.40
CA VAL A 79 -3.53 13.99 -18.61
C VAL A 79 -3.03 12.58 -18.96
N PRO A 80 -2.67 12.31 -20.23
CA PRO A 80 -2.07 11.03 -20.59
C PRO A 80 -0.82 10.74 -19.76
N GLY A 81 -0.82 9.59 -19.08
CA GLY A 81 0.26 9.19 -18.17
C GLY A 81 -0.13 9.24 -16.69
N ASP A 82 -1.24 9.89 -16.33
CA ASP A 82 -1.72 9.89 -14.95
C ASP A 82 -2.14 8.48 -14.50
N VAL A 83 -1.85 8.18 -13.23
CA VAL A 83 -2.17 6.90 -12.59
C VAL A 83 -3.10 7.15 -11.41
N ILE A 84 -4.21 6.41 -11.38
CA ILE A 84 -5.18 6.43 -10.28
C ILE A 84 -5.06 5.12 -9.52
N LEU A 85 -4.78 5.20 -8.22
CA LEU A 85 -4.78 4.05 -7.32
C LEU A 85 -6.20 3.86 -6.79
N MET A 86 -6.77 2.68 -7.01
CA MET A 86 -8.18 2.38 -6.71
C MET A 86 -8.42 1.95 -5.25
N GLY A 87 -7.45 2.17 -4.38
CA GLY A 87 -7.47 1.74 -2.99
C GLY A 87 -6.83 0.36 -2.78
N THR A 88 -6.88 -0.09 -1.53
CA THR A 88 -6.37 -1.38 -1.07
C THR A 88 -7.49 -2.16 -0.39
N PRO A 89 -7.51 -3.49 -0.49
CA PRO A 89 -8.30 -4.33 0.40
C PRO A 89 -7.99 -4.06 1.87
N CYS A 90 -8.87 -4.52 2.75
CA CYS A 90 -8.63 -4.52 4.18
C CYS A 90 -7.32 -5.26 4.54
N HIS A 91 -6.88 -5.07 5.78
CA HIS A 91 -5.79 -5.86 6.38
C HIS A 91 -4.38 -5.54 5.86
N SER A 92 -4.15 -4.34 5.33
CA SER A 92 -2.79 -3.82 5.12
C SER A 92 -2.06 -3.77 6.47
N ARG A 93 -0.85 -4.32 6.52
CA ARG A 93 -0.01 -4.39 7.72
C ARG A 93 1.39 -3.88 7.45
N SER A 94 2.04 -3.40 8.51
CA SER A 94 3.43 -2.94 8.45
C SER A 94 4.37 -4.12 8.24
N ILE A 95 5.43 -3.89 7.45
CA ILE A 95 6.52 -4.84 7.19
C ILE A 95 7.86 -4.15 7.45
N GLY A 96 8.89 -4.92 7.80
CA GLY A 96 10.25 -4.44 8.03
C GLY A 96 11.23 -4.71 6.88
N PRO A 97 12.47 -4.19 6.98
CA PRO A 97 13.57 -4.53 6.07
C PRO A 97 13.82 -6.04 6.00
N GLY A 98 14.14 -6.53 4.80
CA GLY A 98 14.40 -7.95 4.53
C GLY A 98 13.22 -8.68 3.91
N HIS A 99 11.98 -8.26 4.21
CA HIS A 99 10.79 -8.88 3.64
C HIS A 99 10.68 -8.62 2.13
N TYR A 100 10.23 -9.62 1.40
CA TYR A 100 9.85 -9.49 -0.01
C TYR A 100 8.33 -9.37 -0.12
N VAL A 101 7.86 -8.24 -0.66
CA VAL A 101 6.43 -7.94 -0.83
C VAL A 101 6.05 -7.96 -2.30
N GLU A 102 4.92 -8.58 -2.60
CA GLU A 102 4.36 -8.62 -3.95
C GLU A 102 2.86 -8.37 -3.94
N CYS A 103 2.36 -7.71 -4.99
CA CYS A 103 0.94 -7.61 -5.28
C CYS A 103 0.66 -8.25 -6.63
N GLU A 104 -0.35 -9.12 -6.67
CA GLU A 104 -0.84 -9.75 -7.88
C GLU A 104 -2.30 -9.36 -8.10
N ILE A 105 -2.67 -9.15 -9.36
CA ILE A 105 -4.06 -9.13 -9.79
C ILE A 105 -4.21 -10.19 -10.88
N THR A 106 -5.21 -11.07 -10.73
CA THR A 106 -5.48 -12.13 -11.71
C THR A 106 -5.64 -11.57 -13.12
N GLN A 107 -5.11 -12.27 -14.12
CA GLN A 107 -5.10 -11.85 -15.54
C GLN A 107 -4.40 -10.52 -15.87
N ILE A 108 -3.78 -9.84 -14.89
CA ILE A 108 -3.00 -8.61 -15.11
C ILE A 108 -1.51 -8.87 -14.90
N GLY A 109 -1.14 -9.41 -13.75
CA GLY A 109 0.25 -9.70 -13.42
C GLY A 109 0.60 -9.37 -11.98
N ARG A 110 1.91 -9.41 -11.71
CA ARG A 110 2.48 -9.28 -10.38
C ARG A 110 3.61 -8.24 -10.37
N VAL A 111 3.64 -7.43 -9.33
CA VAL A 111 4.69 -6.44 -9.06
C VAL A 111 5.16 -6.59 -7.62
N GLY A 112 6.46 -6.51 -7.38
CA GLY A 112 7.01 -6.71 -6.05
C GLY A 112 8.43 -6.20 -5.89
N GLY A 113 8.94 -6.30 -4.67
CA GLY A 113 10.27 -5.85 -4.30
C GLY A 113 10.63 -6.20 -2.87
N THR A 114 11.93 -6.17 -2.58
CA THR A 114 12.45 -6.36 -1.22
C THR A 114 12.48 -5.02 -0.50
N VAL A 115 11.97 -5.00 0.74
CA VAL A 115 12.12 -3.84 1.62
C VAL A 115 13.56 -3.75 2.09
N VAL A 116 14.20 -2.60 1.85
CA VAL A 116 15.58 -2.35 2.26
C VAL A 116 15.64 -1.17 3.21
N ALA A 117 16.51 -1.27 4.22
CA ALA A 117 16.87 -0.12 5.02
C ALA A 117 17.77 0.81 4.21
N VAL A 118 17.59 2.11 4.38
CA VAL A 118 18.43 3.14 3.77
C VAL A 118 19.03 4.03 4.85
N ASP A 119 20.19 4.60 4.57
CA ASP A 119 20.76 5.61 5.46
C ASP A 119 19.84 6.82 5.56
N PRO A 120 19.75 7.46 6.74
CA PRO A 120 18.96 8.67 6.88
C PRO A 120 19.49 9.77 5.95
N PRO A 121 18.61 10.66 5.44
CA PRO A 121 19.04 11.78 4.61
C PRO A 121 20.12 12.61 5.30
N ARG A 122 21.09 13.14 4.54
CA ARG A 122 22.16 14.00 5.08
C ARG A 122 21.62 15.20 5.86
N ALA A 123 20.43 15.70 5.51
CA ALA A 123 19.78 16.78 6.23
C ALA A 123 19.46 16.44 7.70
N SER A 124 19.26 15.16 8.02
CA SER A 124 18.97 14.69 9.36
C SER A 124 20.13 14.94 10.33
N VAL A 125 21.39 14.87 9.90
CA VAL A 125 22.54 15.18 10.78
C VAL A 125 22.64 16.67 11.12
N LEU A 126 21.95 17.52 10.36
CA LEU A 126 21.85 18.96 10.59
C LEU A 126 20.61 19.33 11.42
N GLY A 127 19.82 18.35 11.87
CA GLY A 127 18.57 18.58 12.59
C GLY A 127 17.46 19.18 11.72
N VAL A 128 17.56 19.05 10.40
CA VAL A 128 16.58 19.59 9.45
C VAL A 128 15.49 18.55 9.16
N GLY A 129 14.24 19.00 9.21
CA GLY A 129 13.07 18.16 9.00
C GLY A 129 12.58 17.51 10.29
N HIS A 130 11.32 17.09 10.28
CA HIS A 130 10.73 16.40 11.41
C HIS A 130 11.06 14.90 11.29
N ALA A 131 11.53 14.28 12.37
CA ALA A 131 11.89 12.87 12.40
C ALA A 131 10.63 11.99 12.51
N PRO A 132 10.68 10.71 12.08
CA PRO A 132 9.58 9.79 12.33
C PRO A 132 9.24 9.69 13.82
N THR A 133 7.96 9.53 14.14
CA THR A 133 7.45 9.42 15.51
C THR A 133 6.94 8.01 15.79
N ASP A 134 6.97 7.62 17.07
CA ASP A 134 6.53 6.29 17.52
C ASP A 134 5.50 6.42 18.65
N SER A 135 4.48 7.25 18.42
CA SER A 135 3.41 7.49 19.37
C SER A 135 2.45 6.27 19.43
N PRO A 136 1.71 6.08 20.53
CA PRO A 136 0.67 5.05 20.59
C PRO A 136 -0.36 5.16 19.46
N GLU A 137 -0.66 6.39 19.02
CA GLU A 137 -1.56 6.66 17.90
C GLU A 137 -0.96 6.19 16.57
N VAL A 138 0.30 6.54 16.28
CA VAL A 138 1.04 6.03 15.12
C VAL A 138 1.01 4.51 15.08
N ARG A 139 1.40 3.83 16.17
CA ARG A 139 1.42 2.36 16.22
C ARG A 139 0.05 1.76 15.98
N ARG A 140 -1.00 2.31 16.59
CA ARG A 140 -2.38 1.85 16.40
C ARG A 140 -2.80 1.94 14.93
N VAL A 141 -2.47 3.04 14.25
CA VAL A 141 -2.80 3.19 12.83
C VAL A 141 -1.95 2.28 11.95
N ALA A 142 -0.65 2.17 12.23
CA ALA A 142 0.29 1.38 11.45
C ALA A 142 0.04 -0.14 11.54
N LEU A 143 -0.40 -0.62 12.71
CA LEU A 143 -0.68 -2.03 12.96
C LEU A 143 -2.15 -2.38 12.70
N GLY A 144 -3.04 -1.38 12.71
CA GLY A 144 -4.46 -1.57 12.47
C GLY A 144 -5.16 -2.42 13.54
N PHE A 145 -6.37 -2.87 13.22
CA PHE A 145 -7.17 -3.74 14.08
C PHE A 145 -7.42 -5.08 13.38
N ASP A 146 -7.32 -6.17 14.16
CA ASP A 146 -7.39 -7.54 13.64
C ASP A 146 -8.80 -8.15 13.69
N GLU A 147 -9.78 -7.49 14.32
CA GLU A 147 -11.10 -8.07 14.61
C GLU A 147 -11.81 -8.63 13.36
N ARG A 148 -11.65 -7.96 12.21
CA ARG A 148 -12.27 -8.34 10.93
C ARG A 148 -11.33 -9.09 9.98
N VAL A 149 -10.08 -9.36 10.39
CA VAL A 149 -9.13 -10.11 9.57
C VAL A 149 -9.53 -11.59 9.60
N PRO A 150 -9.70 -12.26 8.45
CA PRO A 150 -9.84 -13.72 8.39
C PRO A 150 -8.67 -14.43 9.11
N GLU A 151 -8.96 -15.50 9.85
CA GLU A 151 -7.94 -16.13 10.70
C GLU A 151 -6.73 -16.65 9.90
N TYR A 152 -6.96 -17.18 8.68
CA TYR A 152 -5.88 -17.65 7.83
C TYR A 152 -4.89 -16.54 7.43
N LEU A 153 -5.36 -15.30 7.25
CA LEU A 153 -4.48 -14.15 7.00
C LEU A 153 -3.70 -13.75 8.25
N LYS A 154 -4.31 -13.86 9.45
CA LYS A 154 -3.59 -13.62 10.72
C LYS A 154 -2.49 -14.64 10.93
N ASP A 155 -2.75 -15.90 10.63
CA ASP A 155 -1.76 -16.97 10.79
C ASP A 155 -0.58 -16.79 9.82
N ASN A 156 -0.86 -16.35 8.59
CA ASN A 156 0.19 -15.97 7.65
C ASN A 156 1.02 -14.78 8.15
N LEU A 157 0.37 -13.71 8.62
CA LEU A 157 1.07 -12.55 9.20
C LEU A 157 1.93 -12.92 10.42
N ARG A 158 1.42 -13.76 11.32
CA ARG A 158 2.17 -14.26 12.48
C ARG A 158 3.38 -15.09 12.05
N SER A 159 3.27 -15.83 10.96
CA SER A 159 4.35 -16.66 10.42
C SER A 159 5.45 -15.80 9.78
N VAL A 160 5.06 -14.76 9.03
CA VAL A 160 5.99 -13.76 8.47
C VAL A 160 6.79 -13.08 9.58
N SER A 161 6.14 -12.61 10.66
CA SER A 161 6.82 -11.90 11.74
C SER A 161 7.76 -12.75 12.60
N ARG A 162 7.76 -14.08 12.44
CA ARG A 162 8.61 -15.02 13.19
C ARG A 162 9.80 -15.55 12.38
N ALA A 163 9.81 -15.33 11.08
CA ALA A 163 10.87 -15.72 10.15
C ALA A 163 11.98 -14.66 10.13
#